data_AF-A0A7V2PKM7-F1
#
_entry.id   AF-A0A7V2PKM7-F1
#
_cell.length_a   1.000
_cell.length_b   1.000
_cell.length_c   1.000
_cell.angle_alpha   90.00
_cell.angle_beta   90.00
_cell.angle_gamma   90.00
#
_symmetry.space_group_name_H-M   'P 1'
#
loop_
_entity.id
_entity.type
_entity.pdbx_description
1 polymer ?
#
loop_
_entity_poly.entity_id
_entity_poly.type
_entity_poly.pdbx_seq_one_letter_code
_entity_poly.pdbx_strand_id
1 'polypeptide(L)' 'MKSTHPQIAFDPVDWQQLKLLANLSPAQRTLTMIQASEFVRAGLRGTMRRRFPMLSDAEINMKVLAHLTPLRGYSP' A
#
# COMPACT_ATOMS: atom_id res chain seq x y z
N MET A 1 -11.55 -14.36 35.91
CA MET A 1 -10.66 -14.41 34.73
C MET A 1 -11.10 -13.34 33.74
N LYS A 2 -10.27 -12.32 33.47
CA LYS A 2 -10.55 -11.33 32.42
C LYS A 2 -10.11 -11.94 31.09
N SER A 3 -11.05 -12.04 30.16
CA SER A 3 -10.80 -12.47 28.78
C SER A 3 -9.83 -11.48 28.11
N THR A 4 -8.63 -11.96 27.76
CA THR A 4 -7.58 -11.24 27.03
C THR A 4 -7.74 -11.42 25.52
N HIS A 5 -8.94 -11.19 24.98
CA HIS A 5 -9.10 -11.11 23.53
C HIS A 5 -8.85 -9.67 23.06
N PRO A 6 -7.91 -9.44 22.12
CA PRO A 6 -7.77 -8.13 21.52
C PRO A 6 -9.10 -7.76 20.84
N GLN A 7 -9.68 -6.63 21.23
CA GLN A 7 -10.81 -6.05 20.51
C GLN A 7 -10.30 -5.59 19.14
N ILE A 8 -10.58 -6.37 18.11
CA ILE A 8 -10.31 -5.99 16.72
C ILE A 8 -11.35 -4.93 16.35
N ALA A 9 -10.93 -3.68 16.29
CA ALA A 9 -11.71 -2.61 15.69
C ALA A 9 -11.46 -2.60 14.18
N PHE A 10 -12.51 -2.71 13.37
CA PHE A 10 -12.42 -2.53 11.92
C PHE A 10 -12.48 -1.05 11.58
N ASP A 11 -11.78 -0.66 10.52
CA ASP A 11 -11.96 0.66 9.92
C ASP A 11 -13.41 0.83 9.44
N PRO A 12 -13.99 2.02 9.58
CA PRO A 12 -15.34 2.28 9.09
C PRO A 12 -15.41 2.09 7.57
N VAL A 13 -16.55 1.58 7.09
CA VAL A 13 -16.77 1.38 5.66
C VAL A 13 -16.82 2.73 4.93
N ASP A 14 -15.94 2.92 3.95
CA ASP A 14 -16.01 4.05 3.04
C ASP A 14 -17.13 3.83 2.00
N TRP A 15 -18.32 4.30 2.35
CA TRP A 15 -19.50 4.21 1.48
C TRP A 15 -19.37 5.00 0.18
N GLN A 16 -18.58 6.07 0.16
CA GLN A 16 -18.37 6.86 -1.05
C GLN A 16 -17.51 6.07 -2.04
N GLN A 17 -16.41 5.49 -1.56
CA GLN A 17 -15.56 4.61 -2.35
C GLN A 17 -16.35 3.41 -2.89
N LEU A 18 -17.19 2.78 -2.06
CA LEU A 18 -18.05 1.66 -2.49
C LEU A 18 -18.99 2.05 -3.63
N LYS A 19 -19.66 3.21 -3.54
CA LYS A 19 -20.55 3.69 -4.60
C LYS A 19 -19.81 3.97 -5.90
N LEU A 20 -18.61 4.57 -5.82
CA LEU A 20 -17.78 4.83 -7.00
C LEU A 20 -17.35 3.53 -7.68
N LEU A 21 -16.88 2.55 -6.90
CA LEU A 21 -16.49 1.24 -7.41
C LEU A 21 -17.68 0.47 -7.99
N ALA A 22 -18.88 0.58 -7.38
CA ALA A 22 -20.09 -0.08 -7.86
C ALA A 22 -20.43 0.27 -9.32
N ASN A 23 -20.12 1.50 -9.75
CA ASN A 23 -20.36 1.99 -11.12
C ASN A 23 -19.30 1.54 -12.14
N LEU A 24 -18.23 0.88 -11.71
CA LEU A 24 -17.16 0.38 -12.57
C LEU A 24 -17.35 -1.11 -12.85
N SER A 25 -17.02 -1.54 -14.08
CA SER A 25 -16.89 -2.96 -14.40
C SER A 25 -15.72 -3.60 -13.62
N PRO A 26 -15.70 -4.92 -13.41
CA PRO A 26 -14.58 -5.59 -12.75
C PRO A 26 -13.22 -5.27 -13.37
N ALA A 27 -13.14 -5.20 -14.71
CA ALA A 27 -11.91 -4.85 -15.42
C ALA A 27 -11.47 -3.40 -15.12
N GLN A 28 -12.42 -2.45 -15.10
CA GLN A 28 -12.13 -1.06 -14.75
C GLN A 28 -11.66 -0.93 -13.30
N ARG A 29 -12.27 -1.64 -12.35
CA ARG A 29 -11.82 -1.66 -10.95
C ARG A 29 -10.39 -2.13 -10.83
N THR A 30 -10.04 -3.24 -11.50
CA THR A 30 -8.66 -3.75 -11.52
C THR A 30 -7.69 -2.74 -12.10
N LEU A 31 -8.04 -2.12 -13.23
CA LEU A 31 -7.20 -1.10 -13.86
C LEU A 31 -6.96 0.09 -12.94
N THR A 32 -8.02 0.61 -12.30
CA THR A 32 -7.93 1.71 -11.33
C THR A 32 -7.00 1.34 -10.16
N MET A 33 -7.09 0.12 -9.64
CA MET A 33 -6.22 -0.34 -8.54
C MET A 33 -4.75 -0.48 -8.97
N ILE A 34 -4.48 -0.93 -10.20
CA ILE A 34 -3.12 -0.98 -10.77
C ILE A 34 -2.55 0.43 -10.89
N GLN A 35 -3.32 1.37 -11.45
CA GLN A 35 -2.89 2.76 -11.61
C GLN A 35 -2.60 3.43 -10.26
N ALA A 36 -3.48 3.23 -9.27
CA ALA A 36 -3.27 3.74 -7.92
C ALA A 36 -1.99 3.16 -7.29
N SER A 37 -1.75 1.85 -7.46
CA SER A 37 -0.55 1.19 -6.96
C SER A 37 0.73 1.75 -7.60
N GLU A 38 0.72 2.00 -8.91
CA GLU A 38 1.87 2.59 -9.60
C GLU A 38 2.13 4.04 -9.19
N PHE A 39 1.08 4.83 -8.97
CA PHE A 39 1.22 6.19 -8.44
C PHE A 39 1.91 6.19 -7.07
N VAL A 40 1.48 5.32 -6.15
CA VAL A 40 2.12 5.17 -4.83
C VAL A 40 3.59 4.74 -4.97
N ARG A 41 3.87 3.74 -5.81
CA ARG A 41 5.25 3.28 -6.06
C ARG A 41 6.13 4.39 -6.63
N ALA A 42 5.61 5.22 -7.55
CA ALA A 42 6.34 6.35 -8.11
C ALA A 42 6.68 7.40 -7.04
N GLY A 43 5.73 7.75 -6.17
CA GLY A 43 5.96 8.65 -5.05
C GLY A 43 7.02 8.13 -4.07
N LEU A 44 6.97 6.83 -3.75
CA LEU A 44 7.98 6.17 -2.93
C LEU A 44 9.36 6.18 -3.60
N ARG A 45 9.47 5.84 -4.89
CA ARG A 45 10.73 5.94 -5.64
C ARG A 45 11.31 7.35 -5.58
N GLY A 46 10.50 8.38 -5.82
CA GLY A 46 10.94 9.78 -5.75
C GLY A 46 11.41 10.19 -4.35
N THR A 47 10.78 9.66 -3.30
CA THR A 47 11.20 9.88 -1.90
C THR A 47 12.51 9.17 -1.59
N MET A 48 12.65 7.91 -2.01
CA MET A 48 13.85 7.11 -1.78
C MET A 48 15.05 7.65 -2.55
N ARG A 49 14.87 8.13 -3.79
CA ARG A 49 15.96 8.78 -4.56
C ARG A 49 16.50 10.02 -3.87
N ARG A 50 15.62 10.85 -3.30
CA ARG A 50 16.04 12.03 -2.51
C ARG A 50 16.79 11.64 -1.24
N ARG A 51 16.36 10.57 -0.56
CA ARG A 51 16.97 10.09 0.68
C ARG A 51 18.29 9.33 0.46
N PHE A 52 18.43 8.64 -0.66
CA PHE A 52 19.55 7.77 -0.98
C PHE A 52 20.08 8.05 -2.40
N PRO A 53 20.66 9.24 -2.64
CA PRO A 53 21.03 9.69 -3.98
C PRO A 53 22.14 8.86 -4.64
N MET A 54 22.90 8.09 -3.85
CA MET A 54 24.01 7.26 -4.33
C MET A 54 23.57 5.88 -4.81
N LEU A 55 22.31 5.48 -4.55
CA LEU A 55 21.81 4.17 -4.92
C LEU A 55 21.38 4.13 -6.39
N SER A 56 21.63 3.00 -7.02
CA SER A 56 21.10 2.67 -8.34
C SER A 56 19.58 2.52 -8.31
N ASP A 57 18.96 2.59 -9.48
CA ASP A 57 17.52 2.38 -9.62
C ASP A 57 17.06 0.99 -9.13
N ALA A 58 17.89 -0.04 -9.30
CA ALA A 58 17.60 -1.38 -8.81
C ALA A 58 17.55 -1.40 -7.27
N GLU A 59 18.52 -0.79 -6.59
CA GLU A 59 18.55 -0.70 -5.13
C GLU A 59 17.41 0.17 -4.58
N ILE A 60 17.07 1.25 -5.26
CA ILE A 60 15.89 2.06 -4.94
C ILE A 60 14.61 1.22 -5.03
N ASN A 61 14.43 0.45 -6.11
CA ASN A 61 13.28 -0.44 -6.27
C ASN A 61 13.19 -1.48 -5.15
N MET A 62 14.32 -2.03 -4.72
CA MET A 62 14.36 -2.96 -3.58
C MET A 62 13.95 -2.30 -2.26
N LYS A 63 14.33 -1.03 -2.03
CA LYS A 63 13.86 -0.29 -0.84
C LYS A 63 12.36 -0.01 -0.90
N VAL A 64 11.82 0.33 -2.07
CA VAL A 64 10.36 0.49 -2.24
C VAL A 64 9.64 -0.82 -1.98
N LEU A 65 10.16 -1.95 -2.49
CA LEU A 65 9.61 -3.27 -2.26
C LEU A 65 9.62 -3.63 -0.77
N ALA A 66 10.74 -3.41 -0.08
CA ALA A 66 10.88 -3.67 1.36
C ALA A 66 9.91 -2.82 2.20
N HIS A 67 9.64 -1.58 1.79
CA HIS A 67 8.68 -0.71 2.48
C HIS A 67 7.23 -1.18 2.32
N LEU A 68 6.86 -1.62 1.11
CA LEU A 68 5.49 -2.06 0.80
C LEU A 68 5.21 -3.51 1.20
N THR A 69 6.25 -4.30 1.42
CA THR A 69 6.14 -5.70 1.81
C THR A 69 6.52 -5.81 3.29
N PRO A 70 5.57 -5.66 4.23
CA PRO A 70 5.86 -6.00 5.61
C PRO A 70 6.32 -7.47 5.64
N LEU A 71 7.55 -7.70 6.09
CA LEU A 71 8.03 -9.04 6.36
C LEU A 71 7.11 -9.62 7.43
N ARG A 72 6.31 -10.64 7.07
CA ARG A 72 5.53 -11.38 8.07
C ARG A 72 6.49 -11.86 9.17
N GLY A 73 6.31 -11.37 10.39
CA GLY A 73 7.13 -11.73 11.54
C GLY A 73 8.32 -10.79 11.84
N TYR A 74 8.50 -9.68 11.13
CA TYR A 74 9.50 -8.66 11.49
C TYR A 74 8.82 -7.51 12.25
N SER A 75 9.11 -7.39 13.54
CA SER A 75 8.98 -6.12 14.27
C SER A 75 10.35 -5.45 14.32
N PRO A 76 10.46 -4.16 13.93
CA PRO A 76 11.69 -3.40 14.12
C PRO A 76 12.01 -3.19 15.61
#